data_AF-A0A951N6T1-F1
#
_entry.id   AF-A0A951N6T1-F1
#
_cell.length_a   1.000
_cell.length_b   1.000
_cell.length_c   1.000
_cell.angle_alpha   90.00
_cell.angle_beta   90.00
_cell.angle_gamma   90.00
#
_symmetry.space_group_name_H-M   'P 1'
#
loop_
_entity.id
_entity.type
_entity.pdbx_description
1 polymer ?
#
loop_
_entity_poly.entity_id
_entity_poly.type
_entity_poly.pdbx_seq_one_letter_code
_entity_poly.pdbx_strand_id
1 'polypeptide(L)'
;LTQPKNTPLRVDLLWNKRDKEEVLAAITVRFAAEGARWSDVDKLFQGAAAENGYVQGRFEDWRVVRWPSRGVAAFAMRGGEAETVPLLVLTAPDALGALQNRLVPNAPVEEYVDEFANEPKRVEFGTIEIDLDDDLELPRREASRTRDAIKNAYAGGTLRYERGGEGSYRVNVSGSKKATGGSVSVSVSIEGEGPYGSVSASGSGSDSWKWKADERRDPDDVVDAYRDAVREARDAAERKFERAMRESGPPSPEQIREEQWRQLIETVRGAASQNALSPQLLR
;
A
#
# COMPACT_ATOMS: atom_id res chain seq x y z
N LEU A 1 26.38 -0.72 -2.80
CA LEU A 1 26.59 -0.79 -1.34
C LEU A 1 25.78 -1.97 -0.81
N THR A 2 26.43 -3.04 -0.38
CA THR A 2 25.77 -4.13 0.36
C THR A 2 25.75 -3.77 1.83
N GLN A 3 24.56 -3.52 2.39
CA GLN A 3 24.43 -3.26 3.82
C GLN A 3 24.28 -4.58 4.59
N PRO A 4 24.98 -4.75 5.73
CA PRO A 4 24.82 -5.95 6.56
C PRO A 4 23.37 -6.07 7.04
N LYS A 5 22.80 -7.27 6.92
CA LYS A 5 21.52 -7.59 7.56
C LYS A 5 21.66 -7.30 9.07
N ASN A 6 20.77 -6.49 9.63
CA ASN A 6 20.73 -6.02 11.04
C ASN A 6 21.62 -4.83 11.42
N THR A 7 22.04 -3.99 10.46
CA THR A 7 22.72 -2.74 10.82
C THR A 7 21.68 -1.73 11.37
N PRO A 8 21.94 -1.03 12.49
CA PRO A 8 21.05 0.00 13.03
C PRO A 8 21.02 1.29 12.18
N LEU A 9 21.62 1.24 10.99
CA LEU A 9 21.82 2.33 10.08
C LEU A 9 21.56 1.82 8.67
N ARG A 10 20.69 2.51 7.96
CA ARG A 10 20.42 2.33 6.55
C ARG A 10 20.92 3.55 5.79
N VAL A 11 21.66 3.30 4.71
CA VAL A 11 22.25 4.33 3.86
C VAL A 11 21.78 4.04 2.46
N ASP A 12 20.91 4.89 1.94
CA ASP A 12 20.40 4.80 0.58
C ASP A 12 21.04 5.90 -0.27
N LEU A 13 21.48 5.52 -1.48
CA LEU A 13 21.99 6.44 -2.49
C LEU A 13 20.86 6.75 -3.47
N LEU A 14 20.49 8.02 -3.58
CA LEU A 14 19.45 8.48 -4.47
C LEU A 14 20.07 8.91 -5.79
N TRP A 15 19.99 8.02 -6.76
CA TRP A 15 20.48 8.25 -8.12
C TRP A 15 19.40 8.85 -8.99
N ASN A 16 19.78 9.76 -9.87
CA ASN A 16 18.94 10.19 -10.97
C ASN A 16 19.52 9.66 -12.27
N LYS A 17 18.71 8.86 -12.96
CA LYS A 17 19.02 8.41 -14.30
C LYS A 17 18.61 9.49 -15.28
N ARG A 18 19.57 10.01 -16.03
CA ARG A 18 19.31 10.98 -17.08
C ARG A 18 20.07 10.56 -18.33
N ASP A 19 19.34 10.32 -19.41
CA ASP A 19 19.88 9.74 -20.63
C ASP A 19 20.64 8.43 -20.37
N LYS A 20 21.96 8.42 -20.64
CA LYS A 20 22.86 7.27 -20.44
C LYS A 20 23.69 7.37 -19.16
N GLU A 21 23.58 8.45 -18.39
CA GLU A 21 24.39 8.69 -17.19
C GLU A 21 23.52 8.64 -15.91
N GLU A 22 24.13 8.16 -14.82
CA GLU A 22 23.54 8.14 -13.49
C GLU A 22 24.30 9.13 -12.60
N VAL A 23 23.59 10.15 -12.11
CA VAL A 23 24.16 11.17 -11.23
C VAL A 23 23.63 10.96 -9.82
N LEU A 24 24.54 10.95 -8.84
CA LEU A 24 24.16 10.90 -7.43
C LEU A 24 23.55 12.23 -7.02
N ALA A 25 22.27 12.22 -6.64
CA ALA A 25 21.53 13.42 -6.27
C ALA A 25 21.56 13.68 -4.76
N ALA A 26 21.43 12.63 -3.96
CA ALA A 26 21.47 12.72 -2.51
C ALA A 26 21.84 11.37 -1.88
N ILE A 27 22.25 11.42 -0.61
CA ILE A 27 22.47 10.28 0.26
C ILE A 27 21.52 10.45 1.44
N THR A 28 20.72 9.43 1.73
CA THR A 28 19.89 9.40 2.94
C THR A 28 20.49 8.44 3.95
N VAL A 29 20.61 8.89 5.19
CA VAL A 29 21.09 8.10 6.31
C VAL A 29 19.93 7.98 7.30
N ARG A 30 19.33 6.79 7.34
CA ARG A 30 18.19 6.47 8.20
C ARG A 30 18.66 5.58 9.35
N PHE A 31 18.38 5.99 10.56
CA PHE A 31 18.70 5.21 11.75
C PHE A 31 17.53 4.27 12.06
N ALA A 32 17.82 3.03 12.45
CA ALA A 32 16.84 2.13 13.02
C ALA A 32 16.64 2.47 14.51
N ALA A 33 15.42 2.31 15.03
CA ALA A 33 15.03 2.65 16.40
C ALA A 33 15.05 4.17 16.71
N GLU A 34 15.46 4.57 17.91
CA GLU A 34 15.29 5.94 18.44
C GLU A 34 16.02 7.04 17.65
N GLY A 35 16.95 6.70 16.76
CA GLY A 35 17.73 7.68 15.99
C GLY A 35 18.93 8.26 16.74
N ALA A 36 19.72 9.10 16.06
CA ALA A 36 20.81 9.82 16.71
C ALA A 36 20.25 10.93 17.63
N ARG A 37 20.85 11.21 18.79
CA ARG A 37 20.39 12.32 19.63
C ARG A 37 20.64 13.65 18.92
N TRP A 38 19.69 14.57 19.00
CA TRP A 38 19.83 15.91 18.42
C TRP A 38 21.13 16.59 18.88
N SER A 39 21.46 16.50 20.18
CA SER A 39 22.68 17.09 20.75
C SER A 39 23.98 16.61 20.10
N ASP A 40 24.01 15.39 19.59
CA ASP A 40 25.20 14.83 18.96
C ASP A 40 25.30 15.26 17.49
N VAL A 41 24.16 15.34 16.79
CA VAL A 41 24.08 15.88 15.44
C VAL A 41 24.43 17.37 15.42
N ASP A 42 23.87 18.16 16.34
CA ASP A 42 24.13 19.60 16.44
C ASP A 42 25.62 19.89 16.68
N LYS A 43 26.28 19.11 17.54
CA LYS A 43 27.74 19.19 17.77
C LYS A 43 28.56 19.02 16.50
N LEU A 44 28.17 18.11 15.60
CA LEU A 44 28.89 17.86 14.34
C LEU A 44 28.87 19.06 13.41
N PHE A 45 27.84 19.90 13.51
CA PHE A 45 27.63 21.06 12.64
C PHE A 45 27.77 22.40 13.37
N GLN A 46 28.37 22.39 14.56
CA GLN A 46 28.66 23.61 15.31
C GLN A 46 29.41 24.63 14.46
N GLY A 47 28.96 25.88 14.53
CA GLY A 47 29.51 27.00 13.74
C GLY A 47 28.92 27.14 12.33
N ALA A 48 28.04 26.24 11.88
CA ALA A 48 27.23 26.45 10.68
C ALA A 48 25.86 27.05 11.04
N ALA A 49 25.37 27.98 10.21
CA ALA A 49 24.01 28.51 10.36
C ALA A 49 22.98 27.40 10.11
N ALA A 50 22.14 27.16 11.11
CA ALA A 50 21.06 26.19 11.06
C ALA A 50 19.72 26.90 10.80
N GLU A 51 18.91 26.35 9.91
CA GLU A 51 17.58 26.86 9.58
C GLU A 51 16.53 25.80 9.93
N ASN A 52 15.64 26.14 10.86
CA ASN A 52 14.51 25.28 11.23
C ASN A 52 13.33 25.53 10.29
N GLY A 53 12.62 24.45 9.96
CA GLY A 53 11.38 24.53 9.21
C GLY A 53 10.45 23.35 9.48
N TYR A 54 9.17 23.59 9.29
CA TYR A 54 8.11 22.63 9.55
C TYR A 54 7.24 22.44 8.30
N VAL A 55 6.67 21.25 8.13
CA VAL A 55 5.66 20.99 7.11
C VAL A 55 4.28 21.36 7.66
N GLN A 56 3.43 21.98 6.83
CA GLN A 56 2.01 22.22 7.16
C GLN A 56 1.24 20.89 7.18
N GLY A 57 0.24 20.73 8.05
CA GLY A 57 -0.46 19.45 8.18
C GLY A 57 0.37 18.35 8.85
N ARG A 58 1.28 18.71 9.78
CA ARG A 58 2.04 17.71 10.55
C ARG A 58 1.23 17.25 11.76
N PHE A 59 1.16 15.94 11.96
CA PHE A 59 0.43 15.32 13.09
C PHE A 59 1.34 14.86 14.23
N GLU A 60 2.66 15.03 14.07
CA GLU A 60 3.66 14.72 15.08
C GLU A 60 4.62 15.89 15.24
N ASP A 61 5.22 16.03 16.41
CA ASP A 61 6.18 17.10 16.69
C ASP A 61 7.55 16.77 16.09
N TRP A 62 7.70 17.02 14.80
CA TRP A 62 8.96 16.91 14.08
C TRP A 62 9.26 18.15 13.24
N ARG A 63 10.54 18.37 12.94
CA ARG A 63 11.05 19.50 12.16
C ARG A 63 12.16 19.08 11.22
N VAL A 64 12.42 19.91 10.22
CA VAL A 64 13.63 19.82 9.41
C VAL A 64 14.59 20.91 9.85
N VAL A 65 15.79 20.51 10.25
CA VAL A 65 16.91 21.43 10.50
C VAL A 65 17.88 21.34 9.35
N ARG A 66 18.11 22.45 8.66
CA ARG A 66 18.96 22.52 7.48
C ARG A 66 20.24 23.27 7.80
N TRP A 67 21.36 22.78 7.29
CA TRP A 67 22.63 23.49 7.22
C TRP A 67 22.99 23.67 5.74
N PRO A 68 22.44 24.70 5.05
CA PRO A 68 22.57 24.83 3.60
C PRO A 68 24.03 24.83 3.14
N SER A 69 24.90 25.57 3.82
CA SER A 69 26.34 25.65 3.49
C SER A 69 27.09 24.31 3.62
N ARG A 70 26.52 23.33 4.32
CA ARG A 70 27.07 21.98 4.48
C ARG A 70 26.40 20.95 3.60
N GLY A 71 25.30 21.28 2.93
CA GLY A 71 24.54 20.29 2.15
C GLY A 71 23.87 19.23 3.02
N VAL A 72 23.53 19.54 4.28
CA VAL A 72 22.89 18.60 5.21
C VAL A 72 21.51 19.08 5.65
N ALA A 73 20.54 18.18 5.69
CA ALA A 73 19.26 18.36 6.37
C ALA A 73 19.01 17.20 7.35
N ALA A 74 18.63 17.54 8.58
CA ALA A 74 18.22 16.60 9.62
C ALA A 74 16.71 16.66 9.82
N PHE A 75 16.07 15.50 9.85
CA PHE A 75 14.68 15.36 10.24
C PHE A 75 14.68 14.99 11.71
N ALA A 76 14.39 15.98 12.56
CA ALA A 76 14.41 15.85 14.00
C ALA A 76 12.99 15.64 14.54
N MET A 77 12.83 14.69 15.45
CA MET A 77 11.58 14.36 16.11
C MET A 77 11.67 14.56 17.61
N ARG A 78 10.60 15.05 18.21
CA ARG A 78 10.46 15.18 19.66
C ARG A 78 9.58 14.07 20.23
N GLY A 79 10.15 13.23 21.07
CA GLY A 79 9.45 12.21 21.86
C GLY A 79 9.52 12.55 23.34
N GLY A 80 8.49 13.22 23.88
CA GLY A 80 8.49 13.72 25.26
C GLY A 80 9.60 14.75 25.49
N GLU A 81 10.55 14.41 26.36
CA GLU A 81 11.72 15.26 26.67
C GLU A 81 12.91 15.03 25.74
N ALA A 82 12.92 13.95 24.95
CA ALA A 82 14.01 13.61 24.05
C ALA A 82 13.78 14.16 22.64
N GLU A 83 14.84 14.66 22.01
CA GLU A 83 14.86 15.01 20.59
C GLU A 83 15.88 14.12 19.86
N THR A 84 15.43 13.47 18.79
CA THR A 84 16.23 12.53 18.01
C THR A 84 16.16 12.83 16.53
N VAL A 85 17.13 12.31 15.78
CA VAL A 85 17.29 12.48 14.33
C VAL A 85 17.24 11.10 13.68
N PRO A 86 16.04 10.60 13.35
CA PRO A 86 15.88 9.32 12.64
C PRO A 86 16.37 9.36 11.19
N LEU A 87 16.47 10.55 10.58
CA LEU A 87 16.86 10.68 9.17
C LEU A 87 17.74 11.92 8.94
N LEU A 88 18.85 11.69 8.23
CA LEU A 88 19.70 12.72 7.66
C LEU A 88 19.67 12.62 6.13
N VAL A 89 19.71 13.76 5.45
CA VAL A 89 19.83 13.87 4.00
C VAL A 89 21.07 14.70 3.69
N LEU A 90 21.97 14.14 2.90
CA LEU A 90 23.18 14.79 2.41
C LEU A 90 23.04 15.01 0.91
N THR A 91 23.27 16.22 0.44
CA THR A 91 23.10 16.62 -0.96
C THR A 91 23.99 17.84 -1.26
N ALA A 92 23.94 18.34 -2.49
CA ALA A 92 24.62 19.57 -2.85
C ALA A 92 23.97 20.80 -2.16
N PRO A 93 24.74 21.78 -1.65
CA PRO A 93 24.23 22.95 -0.93
C PRO A 93 23.07 23.70 -1.60
N ASP A 94 23.13 23.83 -2.91
CA ASP A 94 22.15 24.47 -3.77
C ASP A 94 20.82 23.69 -3.88
N ALA A 95 20.86 22.36 -3.82
CA ALA A 95 19.67 21.51 -3.84
C ALA A 95 18.83 21.65 -2.55
N LEU A 96 19.45 21.96 -1.41
CA LEU A 96 18.73 22.19 -0.15
C LEU A 96 17.88 23.46 -0.14
N GLY A 97 18.18 24.42 -1.02
CA GLY A 97 17.36 25.62 -1.19
C GLY A 97 15.92 25.28 -1.59
N ALA A 98 15.72 24.18 -2.34
CA ALA A 98 14.40 23.76 -2.78
C ALA A 98 13.44 23.39 -1.63
N LEU A 99 13.98 22.98 -0.47
CA LEU A 99 13.18 22.70 0.72
C LEU A 99 12.55 23.96 1.31
N GLN A 100 13.14 25.14 1.11
CA GLN A 100 12.65 26.38 1.72
C GLN A 100 11.20 26.69 1.31
N ASN A 101 10.81 26.34 0.08
CA ASN A 101 9.45 26.56 -0.42
C ASN A 101 8.42 25.54 0.12
N ARG A 102 8.87 24.49 0.81
CA ARG A 102 8.03 23.42 1.38
C ARG A 102 7.93 23.50 2.90
N LEU A 103 8.70 24.39 3.52
CA LEU A 103 8.83 24.51 4.95
C LEU A 103 8.43 25.90 5.42
N VAL A 104 7.73 25.97 6.54
CA VAL A 104 7.37 27.23 7.21
C VAL A 104 8.11 27.35 8.54
N PRO A 105 8.41 28.58 9.02
CA PRO A 105 9.16 28.76 10.27
C PRO A 105 8.45 28.21 11.51
N ASN A 106 7.12 28.23 11.51
CA ASN A 106 6.27 27.69 12.57
C ASN A 106 5.05 27.03 11.92
N ALA A 107 4.86 25.73 12.17
CA ALA A 107 3.59 25.04 11.90
C ALA A 107 3.13 24.37 13.20
N PRO A 108 1.86 24.53 13.62
CA PRO A 108 1.34 23.78 14.75
C PRO A 108 1.38 22.28 14.46
N VAL A 109 1.39 21.46 15.52
CA VAL A 109 1.06 20.05 15.40
C VAL A 109 -0.47 19.98 15.38
N GLU A 110 -1.02 19.42 14.32
CA GLU A 110 -2.46 19.31 14.13
C GLU A 110 -2.99 18.07 14.85
N GLU A 111 -4.23 18.15 15.32
CA GLU A 111 -4.92 17.00 15.87
C GLU A 111 -5.25 16.02 14.73
N TYR A 112 -4.94 14.75 14.93
CA TYR A 112 -5.25 13.72 13.98
C TYR A 112 -6.72 13.29 14.13
N VAL A 113 -7.55 13.73 13.19
CA VAL A 113 -8.99 13.42 13.16
C VAL A 113 -9.28 12.45 12.03
N ASP A 114 -9.90 11.32 12.38
CA ASP A 114 -10.39 10.36 11.40
C ASP A 114 -11.76 10.81 10.88
N GLU A 115 -11.77 11.41 9.68
CA GLU A 115 -12.98 11.92 9.01
C GLU A 115 -14.04 10.84 8.81
N PHE A 116 -13.62 9.57 8.68
CA PHE A 116 -14.49 8.43 8.39
C PHE A 116 -14.81 7.58 9.63
N ALA A 117 -14.40 7.99 10.83
CA ALA A 117 -14.57 7.21 12.06
C ALA A 117 -16.03 6.79 12.33
N ASN A 118 -16.98 7.62 11.91
CA ASN A 118 -18.42 7.39 12.08
C ASN A 118 -19.11 6.86 10.82
N GLU A 119 -18.39 6.70 9.72
CA GLU A 119 -18.94 6.19 8.47
C GLU A 119 -18.99 4.66 8.47
N PRO A 120 -20.04 4.05 7.89
CA PRO A 120 -20.08 2.62 7.74
C PRO A 120 -18.97 2.17 6.76
N LYS A 121 -18.06 1.31 7.24
CA LYS A 121 -17.03 0.68 6.40
C LYS A 121 -17.67 -0.32 5.43
N ARG A 122 -18.24 0.18 4.34
CA ARG A 122 -18.97 -0.59 3.34
C ARG A 122 -18.47 -0.27 1.94
N VAL A 123 -18.29 -1.31 1.14
CA VAL A 123 -18.01 -1.23 -0.29
C VAL A 123 -19.26 -1.63 -1.07
N GLU A 124 -19.57 -0.84 -2.09
CA GLU A 124 -20.62 -1.11 -3.06
C GLU A 124 -20.01 -1.67 -4.35
N PHE A 125 -20.42 -2.88 -4.73
CA PHE A 125 -19.94 -3.54 -5.95
C PHE A 125 -21.07 -3.71 -6.95
N GLY A 126 -20.80 -3.35 -8.21
CA GLY A 126 -21.76 -3.47 -9.31
C GLY A 126 -21.36 -4.50 -10.36
N THR A 127 -20.07 -4.82 -10.44
CA THR A 127 -19.53 -5.73 -11.46
C THR A 127 -19.46 -7.15 -10.92
N ILE A 128 -20.14 -8.08 -11.60
CA ILE A 128 -20.09 -9.52 -11.28
C ILE A 128 -19.63 -10.29 -12.52
N GLU A 129 -18.44 -10.87 -12.43
CA GLU A 129 -17.79 -11.68 -13.46
C GLU A 129 -17.72 -13.13 -13.01
N ILE A 130 -18.17 -14.05 -13.86
CA ILE A 130 -18.18 -15.49 -13.56
C ILE A 130 -17.64 -16.18 -14.80
N ASP A 131 -16.42 -16.68 -14.68
CA ASP A 131 -15.74 -17.43 -15.72
C ASP A 131 -15.85 -18.91 -15.39
N LEU A 132 -16.59 -19.64 -16.23
CA LEU A 132 -16.80 -21.07 -16.09
C LEU A 132 -15.94 -21.83 -17.09
N ASP A 133 -15.29 -22.88 -16.61
CA ASP A 133 -14.62 -23.86 -17.46
C ASP A 133 -15.65 -24.70 -18.22
N ASP A 134 -15.57 -24.67 -19.55
CA ASP A 134 -16.45 -25.42 -20.45
C ASP A 134 -16.28 -26.95 -20.27
N ASP A 135 -15.10 -27.41 -19.81
CA ASP A 135 -14.78 -28.84 -19.64
C ASP A 135 -15.61 -29.53 -18.53
N LEU A 136 -16.19 -28.75 -17.60
CA LEU A 136 -17.02 -29.28 -16.52
C LEU A 136 -18.45 -29.63 -16.96
N GLU A 137 -18.88 -29.19 -18.16
CA GLU A 137 -20.24 -29.35 -18.69
C GLU A 137 -21.33 -28.89 -17.69
N LEU A 138 -21.07 -27.82 -16.94
CA LEU A 138 -22.01 -27.31 -15.95
C LEU A 138 -23.27 -26.75 -16.61
N PRO A 139 -24.48 -27.00 -16.06
CA PRO A 139 -25.70 -26.40 -16.56
C PRO A 139 -25.61 -24.86 -16.52
N ARG A 140 -25.97 -24.17 -17.61
CA ARG A 140 -25.95 -22.69 -17.71
C ARG A 140 -26.68 -21.98 -16.56
N ARG A 141 -27.70 -22.63 -15.97
CA ARG A 141 -28.45 -22.12 -14.81
C ARG A 141 -27.57 -21.92 -13.56
N GLU A 142 -26.48 -22.68 -13.41
CA GLU A 142 -25.61 -22.57 -12.23
C GLU A 142 -24.82 -21.26 -12.24
N ALA A 143 -24.40 -20.76 -13.42
CA ALA A 143 -23.84 -19.41 -13.55
C ALA A 143 -24.80 -18.32 -13.06
N SER A 144 -26.08 -18.43 -13.43
CA SER A 144 -27.12 -17.48 -13.00
C SER A 144 -27.36 -17.56 -11.50
N ARG A 145 -27.41 -18.78 -10.93
CA ARG A 145 -27.59 -19.00 -9.48
C ARG A 145 -26.42 -18.44 -8.69
N THR A 146 -25.19 -18.67 -9.15
CA THR A 146 -23.98 -18.09 -8.54
C THR A 146 -24.02 -16.57 -8.60
N ARG A 147 -24.42 -15.98 -9.74
CA ARG A 147 -24.60 -14.53 -9.85
C ARG A 147 -25.63 -13.99 -8.86
N ASP A 148 -26.79 -14.64 -8.74
CA ASP A 148 -27.83 -14.20 -7.80
C ASP A 148 -27.42 -14.40 -6.34
N ALA A 149 -26.66 -15.46 -6.03
CA ALA A 149 -26.09 -15.66 -4.70
C ALA A 149 -25.02 -14.60 -4.36
N ILE A 150 -24.24 -14.15 -5.35
CA ILE A 150 -23.28 -13.05 -5.20
C ILE A 150 -24.01 -11.73 -4.96
N LYS A 151 -25.13 -11.44 -5.63
CA LYS A 151 -25.91 -10.21 -5.35
C LYS A 151 -26.39 -10.11 -3.90
N ASN A 152 -26.49 -11.23 -3.20
CA ASN A 152 -26.85 -11.30 -1.78
C ASN A 152 -25.62 -11.36 -0.85
N ALA A 153 -24.40 -11.20 -1.37
CA ALA A 153 -23.19 -11.14 -0.56
C ALA A 153 -23.24 -9.94 0.39
N TYR A 154 -22.80 -10.16 1.63
CA TYR A 154 -22.88 -9.15 2.70
C TYR A 154 -21.55 -8.95 3.43
N ALA A 155 -20.68 -9.97 3.51
CA ALA A 155 -19.39 -9.91 4.21
C ALA A 155 -19.47 -9.17 5.57
N GLY A 156 -20.42 -9.58 6.43
CA GLY A 156 -20.62 -8.95 7.74
C GLY A 156 -21.05 -7.48 7.72
N GLY A 157 -21.59 -6.99 6.60
CA GLY A 157 -22.05 -5.61 6.39
C GLY A 157 -21.07 -4.69 5.68
N THR A 158 -19.89 -5.23 5.36
CA THR A 158 -18.82 -4.48 4.70
C THR A 158 -18.92 -4.51 3.18
N LEU A 159 -19.84 -5.32 2.63
CA LEU A 159 -20.03 -5.47 1.20
C LEU A 159 -21.52 -5.41 0.87
N ARG A 160 -21.86 -4.72 -0.23
CA ARG A 160 -23.23 -4.65 -0.73
C ARG A 160 -23.24 -4.62 -2.25
N TYR A 161 -24.13 -5.40 -2.86
CA TYR A 161 -24.39 -5.27 -4.28
C TYR A 161 -25.22 -4.01 -4.55
N GLU A 162 -24.70 -3.15 -5.42
CA GLU A 162 -25.39 -1.96 -5.93
C GLU A 162 -25.13 -1.84 -7.44
N ARG A 163 -26.19 -1.69 -8.23
CA ARG A 163 -26.04 -1.55 -9.68
C ARG A 163 -25.28 -0.25 -9.97
N GLY A 164 -24.10 -0.38 -10.60
CA GLY A 164 -23.21 0.76 -10.88
C GLY A 164 -22.19 1.04 -9.79
N GLY A 165 -22.14 0.25 -8.70
CA GLY A 165 -21.07 0.31 -7.72
C GLY A 165 -19.70 0.03 -8.34
N GLU A 166 -18.69 0.71 -7.84
CA GLU A 166 -17.32 0.71 -8.40
C GLU A 166 -16.56 -0.58 -8.10
N GLY A 167 -16.99 -1.34 -7.10
CA GLY A 167 -16.39 -2.63 -6.76
C GLY A 167 -16.70 -3.75 -7.77
N SER A 168 -15.87 -4.79 -7.73
CA SER A 168 -16.01 -6.00 -8.54
C SER A 168 -15.99 -7.28 -7.70
N TYR A 169 -16.73 -8.28 -8.17
CA TYR A 169 -16.78 -9.62 -7.60
C TYR A 169 -16.58 -10.62 -8.74
N ARG A 170 -15.39 -11.23 -8.81
CA ARG A 170 -15.00 -12.17 -9.86
C ARG A 170 -14.92 -13.59 -9.31
N VAL A 171 -15.46 -14.53 -10.06
CA VAL A 171 -15.43 -15.97 -9.76
C VAL A 171 -14.82 -16.69 -10.94
N ASN A 172 -13.64 -17.29 -10.77
CA ASN A 172 -13.03 -18.14 -11.77
C ASN A 172 -13.16 -19.59 -11.35
N VAL A 173 -13.77 -20.39 -12.21
CA VAL A 173 -14.03 -21.81 -12.00
C VAL A 173 -13.19 -22.56 -13.01
N SER A 174 -12.40 -23.52 -12.52
CA SER A 174 -11.58 -24.42 -13.32
C SER A 174 -11.88 -25.84 -12.89
N GLY A 175 -11.69 -26.82 -13.77
CA GLY A 175 -11.85 -28.20 -13.35
C GLY A 175 -11.38 -29.22 -14.34
N SER A 176 -11.58 -30.49 -14.00
CA SER A 176 -11.30 -31.59 -14.90
C SER A 176 -12.37 -32.65 -14.76
N LYS A 177 -12.90 -33.10 -15.89
CA LYS A 177 -13.88 -34.17 -15.96
C LYS A 177 -13.26 -35.40 -16.61
N LYS A 178 -13.33 -36.55 -15.94
CA LYS A 178 -12.84 -37.85 -16.43
C LYS A 178 -13.96 -38.89 -16.38
N ALA A 179 -13.73 -40.04 -17.01
CA ALA A 179 -14.74 -41.08 -17.14
C ALA A 179 -15.25 -41.64 -15.79
N THR A 180 -14.42 -41.60 -14.75
CA THR A 180 -14.69 -42.16 -13.42
C THR A 180 -14.83 -41.09 -12.32
N GLY A 181 -14.99 -39.82 -12.69
CA GLY A 181 -15.07 -38.71 -11.73
C GLY A 181 -14.32 -37.47 -12.21
N GLY A 182 -14.13 -36.51 -11.31
CA GLY A 182 -13.47 -35.26 -11.64
C GLY A 182 -13.25 -34.37 -10.43
N SER A 183 -12.79 -33.16 -10.69
CA SER A 183 -12.57 -32.14 -9.67
C SER A 183 -12.93 -30.77 -10.20
N VAL A 184 -13.37 -29.91 -9.29
CA VAL A 184 -13.62 -28.49 -9.53
C VAL A 184 -12.80 -27.67 -8.55
N SER A 185 -12.28 -26.54 -9.02
CA SER A 185 -11.51 -25.59 -8.23
C SER A 185 -11.98 -24.19 -8.57
N VAL A 186 -12.37 -23.46 -7.54
CA VAL A 186 -12.95 -22.13 -7.65
C VAL A 186 -12.05 -21.13 -6.94
N SER A 187 -11.82 -20.00 -7.58
CA SER A 187 -11.22 -18.82 -6.96
C SER A 187 -12.21 -17.66 -7.04
N VAL A 188 -12.30 -16.92 -5.94
CA VAL A 188 -13.13 -15.73 -5.83
C VAL A 188 -12.22 -14.57 -5.48
N SER A 189 -12.37 -13.45 -6.18
CA SER A 189 -11.73 -12.18 -5.84
C SER A 189 -12.78 -11.08 -5.72
N ILE A 190 -12.66 -10.30 -4.64
CA ILE A 190 -13.52 -9.15 -4.34
C ILE A 190 -12.60 -7.94 -4.29
N GLU A 191 -12.96 -6.87 -4.98
CA GLU A 191 -12.21 -5.61 -5.04
C GLU A 191 -13.17 -4.43 -4.93
N GLY A 192 -12.74 -3.34 -4.29
CA GLY A 192 -13.45 -2.07 -4.34
C GLY A 192 -12.81 -1.01 -3.44
N GLU A 193 -13.38 0.18 -3.44
CA GLU A 193 -12.88 1.33 -2.68
C GLU A 193 -13.62 1.47 -1.35
N GLY A 194 -12.87 1.38 -0.25
CA GLY A 194 -13.36 1.71 1.09
C GLY A 194 -13.02 3.15 1.47
N PRO A 195 -13.45 3.62 2.66
CA PRO A 195 -13.18 4.99 3.12
C PRO A 195 -11.69 5.36 3.19
N TYR A 196 -10.82 4.37 3.36
CA TYR A 196 -9.36 4.56 3.47
C TYR A 196 -8.59 4.06 2.23
N GLY A 197 -9.29 3.86 1.11
CA GLY A 197 -8.72 3.43 -0.17
C GLY A 197 -9.07 2.00 -0.55
N SER A 198 -8.36 1.48 -1.55
CA SER A 198 -8.66 0.22 -2.20
C SER A 198 -8.53 -0.97 -1.24
N VAL A 199 -9.53 -1.84 -1.22
CA VAL A 199 -9.54 -3.10 -0.48
C VAL A 199 -9.78 -4.24 -1.45
N SER A 200 -8.99 -5.30 -1.32
CA SER A 200 -9.15 -6.52 -2.09
C SER A 200 -8.96 -7.76 -1.23
N ALA A 201 -9.65 -8.84 -1.58
CA ALA A 201 -9.49 -10.12 -0.92
C ALA A 201 -9.80 -11.26 -1.90
N SER A 202 -9.15 -12.41 -1.68
CA SER A 202 -9.40 -13.61 -2.46
C SER A 202 -9.56 -14.86 -1.62
N GLY A 203 -10.43 -15.75 -2.08
CA GLY A 203 -10.73 -17.04 -1.49
C GLY A 203 -10.68 -18.14 -2.55
N SER A 204 -10.44 -19.36 -2.10
CA SER A 204 -10.41 -20.54 -2.97
C SER A 204 -11.15 -21.68 -2.30
N GLY A 205 -11.75 -22.54 -3.11
CA GLY A 205 -12.43 -23.75 -2.69
C GLY A 205 -12.30 -24.81 -3.77
N SER A 206 -12.38 -26.07 -3.38
CA SER A 206 -12.24 -27.17 -4.33
C SER A 206 -13.00 -28.38 -3.85
N ASP A 207 -13.57 -29.13 -4.78
CA ASP A 207 -14.21 -30.40 -4.47
C ASP A 207 -14.03 -31.41 -5.61
N SER A 208 -14.34 -32.67 -5.33
CA SER A 208 -14.17 -33.78 -6.27
C SER A 208 -15.32 -34.77 -6.15
N TRP A 209 -15.68 -35.37 -7.28
CA TRP A 209 -16.69 -36.41 -7.34
C TRP A 209 -16.11 -37.67 -8.00
N LYS A 210 -16.74 -38.82 -7.74
CA LYS A 210 -16.33 -40.11 -8.30
C LYS A 210 -17.56 -40.88 -8.77
N TRP A 211 -17.42 -41.51 -9.93
CA TRP A 211 -18.41 -42.45 -10.46
C TRP A 211 -17.79 -43.83 -10.55
N LYS A 212 -18.55 -44.87 -10.21
CA LYS A 212 -18.12 -46.24 -10.55
C LYS A 212 -18.29 -46.48 -12.04
N ALA A 213 -17.46 -47.38 -12.60
CA ALA A 213 -17.42 -47.65 -14.03
C ALA A 213 -18.75 -48.22 -14.58
N ASP A 214 -19.55 -48.82 -13.71
CA ASP A 214 -20.82 -49.49 -13.96
C ASP A 214 -22.05 -48.70 -13.47
N GLU A 215 -21.86 -47.57 -12.81
CA GLU A 215 -22.95 -46.73 -12.31
C GLU A 215 -23.40 -45.70 -13.36
N ARG A 216 -24.70 -45.40 -13.36
CA ARG A 216 -25.24 -44.30 -14.17
C ARG A 216 -24.67 -43.00 -13.62
N ARG A 217 -23.93 -42.29 -14.47
CA ARG A 217 -23.39 -40.96 -14.14
C ARG A 217 -24.54 -40.03 -13.74
N ASP A 218 -24.49 -39.53 -12.51
CA ASP A 218 -25.41 -38.53 -12.03
C ASP A 218 -24.81 -37.14 -12.27
N PRO A 219 -25.42 -36.31 -13.15
CA PRO A 219 -24.99 -34.92 -13.34
C PRO A 219 -25.05 -34.09 -12.05
N ASP A 220 -25.87 -34.49 -11.07
CA ASP A 220 -26.01 -33.76 -9.82
C ASP A 220 -24.74 -33.81 -8.96
N ASP A 221 -23.91 -34.88 -9.05
CA ASP A 221 -22.63 -34.97 -8.35
C ASP A 221 -21.64 -33.86 -8.75
N VAL A 222 -21.60 -33.52 -10.04
CA VAL A 222 -20.72 -32.45 -10.57
C VAL A 222 -21.23 -31.09 -10.07
N VAL A 223 -22.55 -30.92 -10.06
CA VAL A 223 -23.21 -29.69 -9.64
C VAL A 223 -23.04 -29.46 -8.15
N ASP A 224 -23.10 -30.51 -7.34
CA ASP A 224 -22.90 -30.41 -5.89
C ASP A 224 -21.44 -30.09 -5.56
N ALA A 225 -20.47 -30.78 -6.18
CA ALA A 225 -19.06 -30.44 -6.05
C ALA A 225 -18.78 -28.97 -6.45
N TYR A 226 -19.40 -28.50 -7.54
CA TYR A 226 -19.31 -27.10 -7.96
C TYR A 226 -19.86 -26.15 -6.89
N ARG A 227 -21.06 -26.43 -6.36
CA ARG A 227 -21.71 -25.57 -5.36
C ARG A 227 -20.92 -25.52 -4.06
N ASP A 228 -20.35 -26.63 -3.64
CA ASP A 228 -19.53 -26.70 -2.42
C ASP A 228 -18.22 -25.93 -2.61
N ALA A 229 -17.52 -26.12 -3.73
CA ALA A 229 -16.32 -25.35 -4.04
C ALA A 229 -16.58 -23.84 -4.18
N VAL A 230 -17.68 -23.43 -4.82
CA VAL A 230 -18.09 -22.01 -4.89
C VAL A 230 -18.40 -21.46 -3.50
N ARG A 231 -19.16 -22.19 -2.67
CA ARG A 231 -19.52 -21.76 -1.32
C ARG A 231 -18.28 -21.54 -0.47
N GLU A 232 -17.37 -22.51 -0.46
CA GLU A 232 -16.11 -22.41 0.29
C GLU A 232 -15.26 -21.22 -0.18
N ALA A 233 -15.06 -21.07 -1.50
CA ALA A 233 -14.27 -19.98 -2.06
C ALA A 233 -14.87 -18.60 -1.71
N ARG A 234 -16.19 -18.47 -1.79
CA ARG A 234 -16.91 -17.24 -1.44
C ARG A 234 -16.82 -16.93 0.05
N ASP A 235 -17.11 -17.89 0.91
CA ASP A 235 -17.03 -17.70 2.36
C ASP A 235 -15.61 -17.30 2.79
N ALA A 236 -14.59 -17.90 2.18
CA ALA A 236 -13.20 -17.54 2.41
C ALA A 236 -12.87 -16.11 1.94
N ALA A 237 -13.31 -15.72 0.75
CA ALA A 237 -13.10 -14.39 0.20
C ALA A 237 -13.83 -13.31 1.02
N GLU A 238 -15.11 -13.53 1.33
CA GLU A 238 -15.96 -12.59 2.09
C GLU A 238 -15.43 -12.40 3.52
N ARG A 239 -15.01 -13.46 4.21
CA ARG A 239 -14.38 -13.33 5.55
C ARG A 239 -13.07 -12.54 5.53
N LYS A 240 -12.24 -12.75 4.50
CA LYS A 240 -10.99 -12.00 4.34
C LYS A 240 -11.25 -10.54 3.98
N PHE A 241 -12.25 -10.29 3.13
CA PHE A 241 -12.67 -8.94 2.76
C PHE A 241 -13.21 -8.18 3.97
N GLU A 242 -14.11 -8.79 4.75
CA GLU A 242 -14.63 -8.24 6.01
C GLU A 242 -13.51 -7.87 6.98
N ARG A 243 -12.51 -8.76 7.13
CA ARG A 243 -11.34 -8.49 7.95
C ARG A 243 -10.53 -7.31 7.42
N ALA A 244 -10.19 -7.30 6.14
CA ALA A 244 -9.42 -6.24 5.51
C ALA A 244 -10.14 -4.88 5.63
N MET A 245 -11.46 -4.85 5.44
CA MET A 245 -12.27 -3.65 5.65
C MET A 245 -12.27 -3.20 7.11
N ARG A 246 -12.37 -4.11 8.09
CA ARG A 246 -12.34 -3.74 9.52
C ARG A 246 -10.97 -3.24 9.97
N GLU A 247 -9.91 -3.88 9.49
CA GLU A 247 -8.51 -3.53 9.76
C GLU A 247 -8.06 -2.30 8.98
N SER A 248 -8.75 -1.94 7.88
CA SER A 248 -8.53 -0.66 7.20
C SER A 248 -8.77 0.48 8.19
N GLY A 249 -7.91 1.47 8.15
CA GLY A 249 -7.98 2.64 9.01
C GLY A 249 -7.28 3.79 8.32
N PRO A 250 -7.46 5.01 8.84
CA PRO A 250 -6.79 6.15 8.26
C PRO A 250 -5.27 5.98 8.48
N PRO A 251 -4.42 6.52 7.58
CA PRO A 251 -2.97 6.31 7.64
C PRO A 251 -2.40 6.80 8.97
N SER A 252 -1.63 5.99 9.67
CA SER A 252 -1.11 6.39 10.99
C SER A 252 -0.29 7.70 10.91
N PRO A 253 -0.19 8.48 12.00
CA PRO A 253 0.64 9.70 12.01
C PRO A 253 2.07 9.44 11.52
N GLU A 254 2.63 8.28 11.85
CA GLU A 254 3.92 7.81 11.34
C GLU A 254 3.93 7.60 9.82
N GLN A 255 2.89 6.98 9.24
CA GLN A 255 2.79 6.81 7.78
C GLN A 255 2.69 8.16 7.07
N ILE A 256 1.93 9.10 7.63
CA ILE A 256 1.82 10.48 7.09
C ILE A 256 3.18 11.18 7.16
N ARG A 257 3.88 11.09 8.29
CA ARG A 257 5.22 11.64 8.47
C ARG A 257 6.21 11.07 7.44
N GLU A 258 6.25 9.75 7.28
CA GLU A 258 7.15 9.09 6.33
C GLU A 258 6.86 9.50 4.88
N GLU A 259 5.60 9.68 4.52
CA GLU A 259 5.21 10.20 3.21
C GLU A 259 5.65 11.66 3.03
N GLN A 260 5.42 12.52 4.02
CA GLN A 260 5.89 13.91 4.01
C GLN A 260 7.42 13.98 3.89
N TRP A 261 8.15 13.13 4.60
CA TRP A 261 9.62 13.03 4.47
C TRP A 261 10.03 12.61 3.08
N ARG A 262 9.38 11.58 2.51
CA ARG A 262 9.64 11.12 1.15
C ARG A 262 9.45 12.24 0.13
N GLN A 263 8.37 13.02 0.24
CA GLN A 263 8.11 14.14 -0.67
C GLN A 263 9.17 15.24 -0.58
N LEU A 264 9.66 15.55 0.63
CA LEU A 264 10.76 16.50 0.82
C LEU A 264 12.08 15.98 0.22
N ILE A 265 12.38 14.69 0.41
CA ILE A 265 13.56 14.04 -0.17
C ILE A 265 13.49 14.05 -1.71
N GLU A 266 12.33 13.74 -2.29
CA GLU A 266 12.12 13.80 -3.74
C GLU A 266 12.25 15.24 -4.27
N THR A 267 11.84 16.24 -3.49
CA THR A 267 12.06 17.67 -3.83
C THR A 267 13.56 17.97 -3.93
N VAL A 268 14.35 17.55 -2.94
CA VAL A 268 15.82 17.70 -2.95
C VAL A 268 16.45 16.97 -4.12
N ARG A 269 16.04 15.72 -4.34
CA ARG A 269 16.52 14.88 -5.45
C ARG A 269 16.23 15.53 -6.80
N GLY A 270 15.04 16.08 -7.00
CA GLY A 270 14.67 16.80 -8.20
C GLY A 270 15.53 18.04 -8.43
N ALA A 271 15.75 18.86 -7.39
CA ALA A 271 16.55 20.07 -7.47
C ALA A 271 18.04 19.79 -7.78
N ALA A 272 18.64 18.80 -7.11
CA ALA A 272 20.01 18.38 -7.39
C ALA A 272 20.20 17.97 -8.86
N SER A 273 19.17 17.34 -9.46
CA SER A 273 19.19 16.97 -10.87
C SER A 273 19.08 18.15 -11.83
N GLN A 274 18.44 19.25 -11.44
CA GLN A 274 18.35 20.45 -12.26
C GLN A 274 19.67 21.22 -12.24
N ASN A 275 20.29 21.36 -11.07
CA ASN A 275 21.52 22.15 -10.93
C ASN A 275 22.74 21.50 -11.59
N ALA A 276 22.79 20.16 -11.66
CA ALA A 276 23.82 19.44 -12.40
C ALA A 276 23.84 19.76 -13.92
N LEU A 277 22.80 20.39 -14.46
CA LEU A 277 22.68 20.78 -15.88
C LEU A 277 23.15 22.20 -16.17
N SER A 278 23.10 23.06 -15.16
CA SER A 278 23.45 24.47 -15.26
C SER A 278 24.94 24.82 -15.37
N PRO A 279 25.95 23.90 -15.32
CA PRO A 279 27.35 24.30 -15.51
C PRO A 279 27.68 24.86 -16.91
N GLN A 280 26.77 24.75 -17.90
CA GLN A 280 27.06 25.18 -19.28
C GLN A 280 26.72 26.64 -19.59
N LEU A 281 26.17 27.42 -18.65
CA LEU A 281 25.84 28.85 -18.86
C LEU A 281 26.80 29.83 -18.17
N LEU A 282 27.91 29.36 -17.60
CA LEU A 282 28.94 30.20 -16.98
C LEU A 282 30.35 29.87 -17.52
N ARG A 283 30.50 29.89 -18.84
CA ARG A 283 31.80 30.04 -19.52
C ARG A 283 31.76 31.20 -20.48
#